data_AF-A0A1J1LPJ7-F1
#
_entry.id   AF-A0A1J1LPJ7-F1
#
_cell.length_a   1.000
_cell.length_b   1.000
_cell.length_c   1.000
_cell.angle_alpha   90.00
_cell.angle_beta   90.00
_cell.angle_gamma   90.00
#
_symmetry.space_group_name_H-M   'P 1'
#
loop_
_entity.id
_entity.type
_entity.pdbx_description
1 polymer ?
#
loop_
_entity_poly.entity_id
_entity_poly.type
_entity_poly.pdbx_seq_one_letter_code
_entity_poly.pdbx_strand_id
1 'polypeptide(L)'
;MNFEIYLRSLQKNLQRGSERTHYPTLKTLLDHPSEQIEASIEEKGNKAGIPDFTVRKRELLIGYVEAKDIGIDLSTVEKTEQLERYRESHIGDNLILTNYLEFRWYVNEKLRLKTVLAEQVNHQIQLIDIEQTNQLIQGFLNYQGEIINNPEDLAKQMARLTKAIRYAVIEALKLETETGQLHQLQKGFQEVLLPNLEQSTFADMYAQTVAYGLFTARVSHAQNPQNYAFE
;
A
#
# COMPACT_ATOMS: atom_id res chain seq x y z
N MET A 1 9.32 -17.67 -2.64
CA MET A 1 8.89 -17.87 -1.23
C MET A 1 9.28 -19.28 -0.80
N ASN A 2 9.64 -19.51 0.47
CA ASN A 2 9.95 -20.85 0.98
C ASN A 2 8.91 -21.25 2.04
N PHE A 3 7.84 -21.93 1.60
CA PHE A 3 6.73 -22.33 2.46
C PHE A 3 7.11 -23.43 3.46
N GLU A 4 8.08 -24.28 3.14
CA GLU A 4 8.54 -25.29 4.10
C GLU A 4 9.25 -24.66 5.32
N ILE A 5 10.12 -23.68 5.08
CA ILE A 5 10.78 -22.93 6.16
C ILE A 5 9.75 -22.13 6.97
N TYR A 6 8.76 -21.55 6.28
CA TYR A 6 7.65 -20.84 6.91
C TYR A 6 6.88 -21.75 7.87
N LEU A 7 6.38 -22.89 7.40
CA LEU A 7 5.61 -23.83 8.23
C LEU A 7 6.43 -24.42 9.39
N ARG A 8 7.72 -24.74 9.17
CA ARG A 8 8.62 -25.18 10.25
C ARG A 8 8.80 -24.11 11.33
N SER A 9 8.89 -22.84 10.94
CA SER A 9 9.01 -21.72 11.86
C SER A 9 7.71 -21.50 12.65
N LEU A 10 6.56 -21.63 12.00
CA LEU A 10 5.26 -21.63 12.69
C LEU A 10 5.18 -22.78 13.72
N GLN A 11 5.51 -24.01 13.32
CA GLN A 11 5.48 -25.19 14.19
C GLN A 11 6.36 -25.03 15.43
N LYS A 12 7.54 -24.43 15.28
CA LYS A 12 8.46 -24.14 16.39
C LYS A 12 7.88 -23.11 17.36
N ASN A 13 7.19 -22.09 16.83
CA ASN A 13 6.63 -21.00 17.63
C ASN A 13 5.30 -21.38 18.27
N LEU A 14 4.58 -22.37 17.73
CA LEU A 14 3.32 -22.91 18.23
C LEU A 14 3.41 -23.37 19.71
N GLN A 15 4.60 -23.82 20.14
CA GLN A 15 4.82 -24.26 21.52
C GLN A 15 5.16 -23.12 22.51
N ARG A 16 5.32 -21.87 22.03
CA ARG A 16 5.99 -20.81 22.81
C ARG A 16 5.25 -19.48 22.94
N GLY A 17 4.09 -19.23 22.32
CA GLY A 17 3.41 -17.94 22.58
C GLY A 17 2.24 -17.55 21.70
N SER A 18 1.76 -16.33 21.98
CA SER A 18 0.58 -15.62 21.46
C SER A 18 0.68 -15.19 19.99
N GLU A 19 -0.40 -14.61 19.44
CA GLU A 19 -0.56 -14.06 18.09
C GLU A 19 0.67 -13.40 17.48
N ARG A 20 1.30 -12.46 18.22
CA ARG A 20 2.45 -11.68 17.72
C ARG A 20 3.73 -12.51 17.58
N THR A 21 3.81 -13.70 18.15
CA THR A 21 4.98 -14.61 18.06
C THR A 21 5.19 -15.09 16.62
N HIS A 22 4.13 -15.10 15.80
CA HIS A 22 4.19 -15.51 14.41
C HIS A 22 4.43 -14.36 13.43
N TYR A 23 4.42 -13.10 13.92
CA TYR A 23 4.55 -11.92 13.04
C TYR A 23 5.88 -11.90 12.27
N PRO A 24 7.05 -12.17 12.89
CA PRO A 24 8.32 -12.21 12.15
C PRO A 24 8.34 -13.27 11.05
N THR A 25 7.66 -14.39 11.28
CA THR A 25 7.56 -15.50 10.31
C THR A 25 6.72 -15.08 9.10
N LEU A 26 5.57 -14.43 9.32
CA LEU A 26 4.74 -13.89 8.23
C LEU A 26 5.44 -12.74 7.50
N LYS A 27 6.12 -11.83 8.21
CA LYS A 27 6.92 -10.76 7.60
C LYS A 27 7.95 -11.34 6.62
N THR A 28 8.68 -12.37 7.04
CA THR A 28 9.70 -13.04 6.21
C THR A 28 9.10 -13.72 4.98
N LEU A 29 7.84 -14.18 5.05
CA LEU A 29 7.15 -14.76 3.90
C LEU A 29 6.76 -13.68 2.86
N LEU A 30 6.40 -12.49 3.34
CA LEU A 30 5.95 -11.35 2.53
C LEU A 30 7.10 -10.49 1.99
N ASP A 31 8.25 -10.46 2.68
CA ASP A 31 9.43 -9.70 2.27
C ASP A 31 10.04 -10.30 1.00
N HIS A 32 10.20 -9.46 -0.03
CA HIS A 32 10.94 -9.78 -1.24
C HIS A 32 11.93 -8.67 -1.58
N PRO A 33 13.09 -8.62 -0.89
CA PRO A 33 14.06 -7.53 -1.05
C PRO A 33 14.59 -7.39 -2.48
N SER A 34 14.74 -8.49 -3.22
CA SER A 34 15.13 -8.48 -4.64
C SER A 34 14.14 -7.74 -5.54
N GLU A 35 12.88 -7.65 -5.13
CA GLU A 35 11.81 -6.92 -5.82
C GLU A 35 11.47 -5.58 -5.14
N GLN A 36 12.28 -5.20 -4.14
CA GLN A 36 12.08 -3.99 -3.32
C GLN A 36 10.72 -3.98 -2.61
N ILE A 37 10.28 -5.16 -2.15
CA ILE A 37 9.06 -5.34 -1.36
C ILE A 37 9.44 -5.56 0.09
N GLU A 38 8.81 -4.80 0.98
CA GLU A 38 8.98 -4.86 2.43
C GLU A 38 7.62 -4.87 3.14
N ALA A 39 7.44 -5.81 4.06
CA ALA A 39 6.34 -5.84 5.00
C ALA A 39 6.78 -5.21 6.34
N SER A 40 5.94 -4.36 6.92
CA SER A 40 6.13 -3.71 8.21
C SER A 40 5.07 -4.16 9.20
N ILE A 41 5.49 -4.39 10.45
CA ILE A 41 4.58 -4.73 11.55
C ILE A 41 4.08 -3.44 12.19
N GLU A 42 2.77 -3.28 12.30
CA GLU A 42 2.17 -2.11 12.94
C GLU A 42 2.08 -2.31 14.46
N GLU A 43 2.83 -1.51 15.23
CA GLU A 43 2.88 -1.64 16.70
C GLU A 43 1.54 -1.30 17.36
N LYS A 44 0.83 -0.31 16.81
CA LYS A 44 -0.45 0.16 17.35
C LYS A 44 -1.67 -0.45 16.65
N GLY A 45 -1.49 -1.06 15.48
CA GLY A 45 -2.49 -1.79 14.68
C GLY A 45 -3.93 -1.31 14.89
N ASN A 46 -4.80 -2.22 15.32
CA ASN A 46 -6.23 -2.03 15.56
C ASN A 46 -6.60 -0.77 16.36
N LYS A 47 -5.72 -0.27 17.25
CA LYS A 47 -5.95 0.98 18.00
C LYS A 47 -5.81 2.24 17.15
N ALA A 48 -5.01 2.17 16.09
CA ALA A 48 -4.86 3.22 15.08
C ALA A 48 -5.84 3.05 13.91
N GLY A 49 -6.68 2.01 13.91
CA GLY A 49 -7.66 1.74 12.87
C GLY A 49 -7.07 1.18 11.57
N ILE A 50 -5.87 0.60 11.63
CA ILE A 50 -5.21 -0.05 10.50
C ILE A 50 -4.88 -1.53 10.82
N PRO A 51 -4.71 -2.40 9.81
CA PRO A 51 -4.35 -3.81 10.01
C PRO A 51 -2.97 -4.03 10.63
N ASP A 52 -2.70 -5.28 11.03
CA ASP A 52 -1.45 -5.70 11.68
C ASP A 52 -0.17 -5.45 10.86
N PHE A 53 -0.27 -5.49 9.53
CA PHE A 53 0.85 -5.25 8.63
C PHE A 53 0.50 -4.29 7.51
N THR A 54 1.50 -3.50 7.13
CA THR A 54 1.55 -2.79 5.84
C THR A 54 2.59 -3.43 4.94
N VAL A 55 2.32 -3.52 3.64
CA VAL A 55 3.31 -4.00 2.67
C VAL A 55 3.56 -2.90 1.65
N ARG A 56 4.83 -2.65 1.35
CA ARG A 56 5.28 -1.61 0.43
C ARG A 56 6.17 -2.18 -0.66
N LYS A 57 6.09 -1.61 -1.86
CA LYS A 57 7.02 -1.85 -2.97
C LYS A 57 7.63 -0.52 -3.38
N ARG A 58 8.94 -0.33 -3.20
CA ARG A 58 9.62 0.97 -3.47
C ARG A 58 8.94 2.16 -2.76
N GLU A 59 8.71 2.05 -1.45
CA GLU A 59 7.96 3.01 -0.63
C GLU A 59 6.45 3.13 -0.92
N LEU A 60 5.97 2.65 -2.08
CA LEU A 60 4.55 2.66 -2.41
C LEU A 60 3.80 1.61 -1.58
N LEU A 61 2.76 2.03 -0.86
CA LEU A 61 1.86 1.11 -0.15
C LEU A 61 1.14 0.24 -1.18
N ILE A 62 1.36 -1.08 -1.14
CA ILE A 62 0.70 -2.02 -2.04
C ILE A 62 -0.54 -2.64 -1.42
N GLY A 63 -0.57 -2.80 -0.09
CA GLY A 63 -1.71 -3.41 0.59
C GLY A 63 -1.46 -3.66 2.06
N TYR A 64 -2.45 -4.26 2.69
CA TYR A 64 -2.46 -4.55 4.12
C TYR A 64 -2.64 -6.04 4.37
N VAL A 65 -2.16 -6.50 5.53
CA VAL A 65 -2.42 -7.86 6.01
C VAL A 65 -2.95 -7.80 7.44
N GLU A 66 -4.11 -8.39 7.65
CA GLU A 66 -4.68 -8.66 8.98
C GLU A 66 -4.36 -10.09 9.36
N ALA A 67 -3.69 -10.28 10.49
CA ALA A 67 -3.35 -11.59 11.00
C ALA A 67 -4.26 -11.97 12.18
N LYS A 68 -4.47 -13.26 12.36
CA LYS A 68 -5.18 -13.87 13.48
C LYS A 68 -4.40 -15.04 14.02
N ASP A 69 -4.67 -15.42 15.26
CA ASP A 69 -4.09 -16.62 15.86
C ASP A 69 -4.32 -17.87 15.00
N ILE A 70 -3.33 -18.77 15.01
CA ILE A 70 -3.46 -20.09 14.37
C ILE A 70 -4.65 -20.84 14.98
N GLY A 71 -5.51 -21.39 14.11
CA GLY A 71 -6.71 -22.14 14.52
C GLY A 71 -7.97 -21.28 14.67
N ILE A 72 -7.88 -19.95 14.53
CA ILE A 72 -9.07 -19.10 14.44
C ILE A 72 -9.78 -19.33 13.10
N ASP A 73 -11.10 -19.54 13.13
CA ASP A 73 -11.93 -19.65 11.94
C ASP A 73 -12.11 -18.27 11.30
N LEU A 74 -11.45 -18.05 10.17
CA LEU A 74 -11.53 -16.79 9.41
C LEU A 74 -12.95 -16.45 8.94
N SER A 75 -13.85 -17.43 8.82
CA SER A 75 -15.25 -17.21 8.43
C SER A 75 -16.05 -16.48 9.52
N THR A 76 -15.63 -16.62 10.78
CA THR A 76 -16.18 -15.82 11.89
C THR A 76 -15.60 -14.42 11.90
N VAL A 77 -14.29 -14.30 11.62
CA VAL A 77 -13.57 -13.01 11.59
C VAL A 77 -14.12 -12.11 10.49
N GLU A 78 -14.49 -12.65 9.32
CA GLU A 78 -15.14 -11.93 8.20
C GLU A 78 -16.43 -11.21 8.57
N LYS A 79 -17.11 -11.66 9.61
CA LYS A 79 -18.38 -11.08 10.09
C LYS A 79 -18.17 -10.07 11.21
N THR A 80 -16.93 -9.81 11.61
CA THR A 80 -16.63 -8.80 12.62
C THR A 80 -16.76 -7.41 12.01
N GLU A 81 -17.30 -6.47 12.78
CA GLU A 81 -17.42 -5.05 12.38
C GLU A 81 -16.06 -4.46 11.99
N GLN A 82 -14.98 -4.93 12.64
CA GLN A 82 -13.63 -4.52 12.30
C GLN A 82 -13.27 -4.86 10.84
N LEU A 83 -13.45 -6.12 10.44
CA LEU A 83 -13.05 -6.57 9.11
C LEU A 83 -14.01 -6.06 8.03
N GLU A 84 -15.29 -5.89 8.37
CA GLU A 84 -16.25 -5.19 7.52
C GLU A 84 -15.77 -3.75 7.22
N ARG A 85 -15.44 -2.98 8.28
CA ARG A 85 -14.90 -1.62 8.12
C ARG A 85 -13.61 -1.58 7.31
N TYR A 86 -12.70 -2.54 7.49
CA TYR A 86 -11.48 -2.62 6.67
C TYR A 86 -11.82 -2.84 5.21
N ARG A 87 -12.71 -3.79 4.90
CA ARG A 87 -13.12 -4.09 3.53
C ARG A 87 -13.80 -2.92 2.84
N GLU A 88 -14.65 -2.16 3.55
CA GLU A 88 -15.38 -1.00 3.00
C GLU A 88 -14.55 0.30 2.90
N SER A 89 -13.29 0.27 3.33
CA SER A 89 -12.39 1.41 3.30
C SER A 89 -11.27 1.21 2.28
N HIS A 90 -10.41 2.21 2.09
CA HIS A 90 -9.20 2.10 1.26
C HIS A 90 -8.27 0.93 1.65
N ILE A 91 -8.41 0.38 2.86
CA ILE A 91 -7.70 -0.85 3.26
C ILE A 91 -8.13 -2.04 2.39
N GLY A 92 -9.42 -2.11 2.03
CA GLY A 92 -10.03 -3.15 1.21
C GLY A 92 -9.67 -3.11 -0.28
N ASP A 93 -8.93 -2.10 -0.73
CA ASP A 93 -8.41 -2.03 -2.10
C ASP A 93 -7.45 -3.20 -2.38
N ASN A 94 -6.66 -3.60 -1.38
CA ASN A 94 -5.79 -4.78 -1.41
C ASN A 94 -5.49 -5.29 0.02
N LEU A 95 -6.21 -6.32 0.45
CA LEU A 95 -6.15 -6.84 1.82
C LEU A 95 -5.98 -8.36 1.82
N ILE A 96 -5.05 -8.88 2.62
CA ILE A 96 -5.03 -10.29 3.01
C ILE A 96 -5.56 -10.43 4.44
N LEU A 97 -6.45 -11.38 4.65
CA LEU A 97 -6.77 -11.94 5.96
C LEU A 97 -6.12 -13.31 6.10
N THR A 98 -5.43 -13.57 7.21
CA THR A 98 -4.80 -14.88 7.44
C THR A 98 -4.79 -15.30 8.91
N ASN A 99 -4.86 -16.61 9.15
CA ASN A 99 -4.52 -17.23 10.43
C ASN A 99 -3.19 -18.02 10.33
N TYR A 100 -2.30 -17.58 9.43
CA TYR A 100 -1.02 -18.21 9.04
C TYR A 100 -1.13 -19.51 8.24
N LEU A 101 -2.26 -20.21 8.28
CA LEU A 101 -2.46 -21.49 7.58
C LEU A 101 -3.48 -21.37 6.44
N GLU A 102 -4.47 -20.50 6.59
CA GLU A 102 -5.44 -20.10 5.57
C GLU A 102 -5.18 -18.64 5.16
N PHE A 103 -5.32 -18.34 3.88
CA PHE A 103 -5.19 -17.00 3.32
C PHE A 103 -6.42 -16.66 2.50
N ARG A 104 -6.97 -15.46 2.72
CA ARG A 104 -8.08 -14.89 1.96
C ARG A 104 -7.67 -13.53 1.44
N TRP A 105 -7.68 -13.37 0.12
CA TRP A 105 -7.26 -12.15 -0.55
C TRP A 105 -8.46 -11.37 -1.09
N TYR A 106 -8.54 -10.11 -0.71
CA TYR A 106 -9.58 -9.16 -1.06
C TYR A 106 -9.01 -8.05 -1.94
N VAL A 107 -9.76 -7.68 -2.98
CA VAL A 107 -9.45 -6.54 -3.86
C VAL A 107 -10.74 -5.79 -4.14
N ASN A 108 -10.75 -4.51 -3.79
CA ASN A 108 -11.93 -3.64 -3.83
C ASN A 108 -13.11 -4.32 -3.13
N GLU A 109 -12.90 -4.64 -1.86
CA GLU A 109 -13.87 -5.23 -0.91
C GLU A 109 -14.29 -6.68 -1.22
N LYS A 110 -14.01 -7.17 -2.43
CA LYS A 110 -14.43 -8.48 -2.94
C LYS A 110 -13.36 -9.53 -2.72
N LEU A 111 -13.78 -10.68 -2.21
CA LEU A 111 -12.92 -11.87 -2.10
C LEU A 111 -12.52 -12.32 -3.52
N ARG A 112 -11.21 -12.33 -3.78
CA ARG A 112 -10.61 -12.76 -5.06
C ARG A 112 -10.18 -14.21 -5.03
N LEU A 113 -9.47 -14.60 -3.97
CA LEU A 113 -8.95 -15.94 -3.82
C LEU A 113 -8.91 -16.33 -2.35
N LYS A 114 -9.18 -17.61 -2.08
CA LYS A 114 -9.08 -18.24 -0.77
C LYS A 114 -8.31 -19.55 -0.94
N THR A 115 -7.36 -19.79 -0.06
CA THR A 115 -6.49 -20.98 -0.08
C THR A 115 -6.18 -21.44 1.33
N VAL A 116 -5.94 -22.75 1.48
CA VAL A 116 -5.46 -23.36 2.71
C VAL A 116 -4.07 -23.93 2.42
N LEU A 117 -3.05 -23.28 2.96
CA LEU A 117 -1.66 -23.70 2.83
C LEU A 117 -1.40 -24.99 3.60
N ALA A 118 -1.95 -25.08 4.81
CA ALA A 118 -1.70 -26.17 5.73
C ALA A 118 -2.87 -26.29 6.74
N GLU A 119 -2.91 -27.40 7.46
CA GLU A 119 -3.85 -27.62 8.55
C GLU A 119 -3.11 -28.05 9.81
N GLN A 120 -3.73 -27.83 10.98
CA GLN A 120 -3.21 -28.32 12.24
C GLN A 120 -3.95 -29.59 12.66
N VAL A 121 -3.25 -30.72 12.63
CA VAL A 121 -3.75 -32.03 13.08
C VAL A 121 -2.89 -32.49 14.25
N ASN A 122 -3.49 -32.78 15.41
CA ASN A 122 -2.79 -33.24 16.60
C ASN A 122 -1.59 -32.36 17.01
N HIS A 123 -1.74 -31.03 16.94
CA HIS A 123 -0.68 -30.03 17.23
C HIS A 123 0.51 -30.06 16.26
N GLN A 124 0.34 -30.71 15.10
CA GLN A 124 1.30 -30.70 14.01
C GLN A 124 0.69 -30.00 12.79
N ILE A 125 1.44 -29.08 12.19
CA ILE A 125 1.11 -28.43 10.94
C ILE A 125 1.45 -29.39 9.79
N GLN A 126 0.45 -29.72 8.98
CA GLN A 126 0.57 -30.56 7.80
C GLN A 126 0.29 -29.71 6.55
N LEU A 127 1.22 -29.75 5.60
CA LEU A 127 1.10 -29.02 4.34
C LEU A 127 -0.05 -29.56 3.48
N ILE A 128 -0.84 -28.66 2.88
CA ILE A 128 -1.93 -28.98 1.96
C ILE A 128 -1.60 -28.47 0.55
N ASP A 129 -1.49 -27.15 0.35
CA ASP A 129 -1.35 -26.54 -0.98
C ASP A 129 -0.39 -25.33 -0.99
N ILE A 130 0.78 -25.52 -1.59
CA ILE A 130 1.76 -24.46 -1.83
C ILE A 130 1.38 -23.62 -3.05
N GLU A 131 0.88 -24.24 -4.12
CA GLU A 131 0.78 -23.60 -5.42
C GLU A 131 -0.28 -22.49 -5.41
N GLN A 132 -1.49 -22.78 -4.93
CA GLN A 132 -2.55 -21.77 -4.84
C GLN A 132 -2.20 -20.66 -3.85
N THR A 133 -1.56 -21.01 -2.73
CA THR A 133 -1.10 -20.03 -1.74
C THR A 133 -0.02 -19.11 -2.32
N ASN A 134 0.93 -19.67 -3.08
CA ASN A 134 1.93 -18.89 -3.78
C ASN A 134 1.30 -17.96 -4.82
N GLN A 135 0.34 -18.45 -5.61
CA GLN A 135 -0.39 -17.62 -6.57
C GLN A 135 -1.15 -16.48 -5.89
N LEU A 136 -1.82 -16.73 -4.76
CA LEU A 136 -2.52 -15.72 -3.97
C LEU A 136 -1.57 -14.62 -3.49
N ILE A 137 -0.47 -15.00 -2.83
CA ILE A 137 0.48 -14.04 -2.28
C ILE A 137 1.15 -13.26 -3.42
N GLN A 138 1.52 -13.92 -4.53
CA GLN A 138 2.06 -13.24 -5.70
C GLN A 138 1.05 -12.25 -6.32
N GLY A 139 -0.24 -12.60 -6.37
CA GLY A 139 -1.30 -11.72 -6.83
C GLY A 139 -1.41 -10.46 -5.95
N PHE A 140 -1.40 -10.64 -4.63
CA PHE A 140 -1.41 -9.54 -3.66
C PHE A 140 -0.17 -8.63 -3.80
N LEU A 141 1.03 -9.23 -3.89
CA LEU A 141 2.30 -8.51 -3.96
C LEU A 141 2.50 -7.74 -5.27
N ASN A 142 1.90 -8.22 -6.35
CA ASN A 142 1.96 -7.61 -7.68
C ASN A 142 0.70 -6.81 -8.02
N TYR A 143 -0.20 -6.59 -7.06
CA TYR A 143 -1.37 -5.75 -7.27
C TYR A 143 -0.94 -4.31 -7.56
N GLN A 144 -1.48 -3.73 -8.63
CA GLN A 144 -1.15 -2.37 -9.10
C GLN A 144 -2.31 -1.38 -8.94
N GLY A 145 -3.32 -1.72 -8.12
CA GLY A 145 -4.57 -0.96 -8.06
C GLY A 145 -5.50 -1.28 -9.24
N GLU A 146 -6.70 -0.69 -9.23
CA GLU A 146 -7.46 -0.57 -10.47
C GLU A 146 -6.67 0.30 -11.44
N ILE A 147 -6.28 -0.30 -12.56
CA ILE A 147 -5.68 0.46 -13.64
C ILE A 147 -6.74 1.45 -14.12
N ILE A 148 -6.42 2.74 -14.04
CA ILE A 148 -7.21 3.77 -14.70
C ILE A 148 -7.08 3.51 -16.22
N ASN A 149 -8.05 2.78 -16.75
CA ASN A 149 -7.99 2.23 -18.10
C ASN A 149 -8.61 3.15 -19.17
N ASN A 150 -9.13 4.31 -18.77
CA ASN A 150 -9.66 5.29 -19.70
C ASN A 150 -9.17 6.71 -19.39
N PRO A 151 -9.03 7.57 -20.42
CA PRO A 151 -8.56 8.94 -20.25
C PRO A 151 -9.44 9.80 -19.34
N GLU A 152 -10.75 9.52 -19.26
CA GLU A 152 -11.69 10.32 -18.47
C GLU A 152 -11.46 10.16 -16.97
N ASP A 153 -11.33 8.92 -16.50
CA ASP A 153 -11.03 8.62 -15.11
C ASP A 153 -9.64 9.12 -14.72
N LEU A 154 -8.68 9.07 -15.66
CA LEU A 154 -7.36 9.64 -15.43
C LEU A 154 -7.44 11.15 -15.24
N ALA A 155 -8.15 11.84 -16.14
CA ALA A 155 -8.35 13.28 -16.03
C ALA A 155 -9.06 13.67 -14.73
N LYS A 156 -10.07 12.91 -14.30
CA LYS A 156 -10.77 13.15 -13.01
C LYS A 156 -9.83 13.00 -11.81
N GLN A 157 -9.02 11.94 -11.77
CA GLN A 157 -8.06 11.73 -10.69
C GLN A 157 -6.96 12.79 -10.69
N MET A 158 -6.41 13.12 -11.87
CA MET A 158 -5.43 14.19 -12.02
C MET A 158 -5.99 15.53 -11.54
N ALA A 159 -7.22 15.89 -11.92
CA ALA A 159 -7.86 17.13 -11.49
C ALA A 159 -8.03 17.17 -9.97
N ARG A 160 -8.46 16.06 -9.35
CA ARG A 160 -8.60 15.93 -7.89
C ARG A 160 -7.26 16.14 -7.18
N LEU A 161 -6.20 15.47 -7.62
CA LEU A 161 -4.86 15.60 -7.02
C LEU A 161 -4.27 16.98 -7.23
N THR A 162 -4.41 17.56 -8.42
CA THR A 162 -3.96 18.93 -8.73
C THR A 162 -4.63 19.94 -7.81
N LYS A 163 -5.94 19.80 -7.59
CA LYS A 163 -6.70 20.66 -6.67
C LYS A 163 -6.23 20.51 -5.23
N ALA A 164 -5.89 19.29 -4.79
CA ALA A 164 -5.32 19.05 -3.47
C ALA A 164 -3.96 19.72 -3.29
N ILE A 165 -3.05 19.60 -4.27
CA ILE A 165 -1.75 20.30 -4.26
C ILE A 165 -1.96 21.81 -4.17
N ARG A 166 -2.86 22.36 -4.98
CA ARG A 166 -3.17 23.79 -4.95
C ARG A 166 -3.59 24.26 -3.55
N TYR A 167 -4.51 23.54 -2.91
CA TYR A 167 -4.94 23.88 -1.55
C TYR A 167 -3.81 23.78 -0.54
N ALA A 168 -2.99 22.72 -0.63
CA ALA A 168 -1.83 22.56 0.25
C ALA A 168 -0.83 23.72 0.09
N VAL A 169 -0.57 24.18 -1.14
CA VAL A 169 0.32 25.32 -1.39
C VAL A 169 -0.26 26.62 -0.84
N ILE A 170 -1.57 26.86 -1.02
CA ILE A 170 -2.23 28.05 -0.45
C ILE A 170 -2.12 28.06 1.07
N GLU A 171 -2.40 26.93 1.73
CA GLU A 171 -2.31 26.85 3.19
C GLU A 171 -0.86 26.97 3.67
N ALA A 172 0.09 26.35 2.96
CA ALA A 172 1.51 26.49 3.26
C ALA A 172 1.98 27.95 3.15
N LEU A 173 1.59 28.69 2.10
CA LEU A 173 1.91 30.12 1.94
C LEU A 173 1.31 30.99 3.05
N LYS A 174 0.18 30.62 3.66
CA LYS A 174 -0.36 31.38 4.80
C LYS A 174 0.44 31.17 6.10
N LEU A 175 1.00 29.97 6.26
CA LEU A 175 1.74 29.56 7.47
C LEU A 175 3.23 29.91 7.39
N GLU A 176 3.79 29.93 6.19
CA GLU A 176 5.18 30.22 5.93
C GLU A 176 5.47 31.72 6.10
N THR A 177 6.66 32.07 6.61
CA THR A 177 7.12 33.48 6.66
C THR A 177 7.45 33.98 5.25
N GLU A 178 7.46 35.31 5.04
CA GLU A 178 7.78 35.91 3.73
C GLU A 178 9.18 35.59 3.16
N THR A 179 10.05 35.05 4.02
CA THR A 179 11.41 34.59 3.71
C THR A 179 11.49 33.09 3.45
N GLY A 180 10.38 32.35 3.56
CA GLY A 180 10.34 30.92 3.30
C GLY A 180 10.44 30.58 1.81
N GLN A 181 10.61 29.30 1.53
CA GLN A 181 10.95 28.81 0.20
C GLN A 181 9.82 29.03 -0.81
N LEU A 182 8.55 28.84 -0.42
CA LEU A 182 7.42 29.04 -1.33
C LEU A 182 7.24 30.52 -1.69
N HIS A 183 7.39 31.43 -0.71
CA HIS A 183 7.37 32.87 -0.99
C HIS A 183 8.54 33.33 -1.86
N GLN A 184 9.75 32.81 -1.63
CA GLN A 184 10.90 33.10 -2.50
C GLN A 184 10.67 32.57 -3.92
N LEU A 185 10.10 31.38 -4.06
CA LEU A 185 9.76 30.82 -5.36
C LEU A 185 8.72 31.68 -6.09
N GLN A 186 7.67 32.13 -5.38
CA GLN A 186 6.69 33.06 -5.93
C GLN A 186 7.33 34.37 -6.40
N LYS A 187 8.22 34.96 -5.59
CA LYS A 187 8.96 36.17 -5.96
C LYS A 187 9.81 35.96 -7.22
N GLY A 188 10.51 34.83 -7.31
CA GLY A 188 11.25 34.47 -8.52
C GLY A 188 10.35 34.39 -9.77
N PHE A 189 9.16 33.82 -9.63
CA PHE A 189 8.15 33.81 -10.71
C PHE A 189 7.66 35.22 -11.07
N GLN A 190 7.46 36.08 -10.08
CA GLN A 190 7.06 37.48 -10.31
C GLN A 190 8.12 38.26 -11.07
N GLU A 191 9.40 38.06 -10.73
CA GLU A 191 10.53 38.76 -11.33
C GLU A 191 10.81 38.31 -12.76
N VAL A 192 10.69 37.00 -13.03
CA VAL A 192 11.14 36.41 -14.30
C VAL A 192 10.00 36.22 -15.31
N LEU A 193 8.78 35.91 -14.84
CA LEU A 193 7.71 35.41 -15.70
C LEU A 193 6.47 36.31 -15.71
N LEU A 194 5.92 36.63 -14.53
CA LEU A 194 4.61 37.26 -14.40
C LEU A 194 4.61 38.34 -13.31
N PRO A 195 4.87 39.61 -13.66
CA PRO A 195 4.76 40.72 -12.72
C PRO A 195 3.36 40.76 -12.07
N ASN A 196 3.29 41.03 -10.76
CA ASN A 196 2.06 41.08 -9.96
C ASN A 196 1.32 39.73 -9.81
N LEU A 197 2.03 38.61 -9.77
CA LEU A 197 1.44 37.28 -9.55
C LEU A 197 0.86 37.12 -8.14
N GLU A 198 -0.46 37.05 -8.02
CA GLU A 198 -1.16 36.77 -6.76
C GLU A 198 -0.86 35.35 -6.25
N GLN A 199 -0.91 35.14 -4.92
CA GLN A 199 -0.63 33.85 -4.29
C GLN A 199 -1.55 32.72 -4.77
N SER A 200 -2.83 33.03 -4.98
CA SER A 200 -3.83 32.07 -5.48
C SER A 200 -3.48 31.59 -6.90
N THR A 201 -3.10 32.52 -7.77
CA THR A 201 -2.68 32.25 -9.15
C THR A 201 -1.35 31.51 -9.18
N PHE A 202 -0.38 31.89 -8.34
CA PHE A 202 0.88 31.16 -8.18
C PHE A 202 0.63 29.71 -7.76
N ALA A 203 -0.20 29.47 -6.74
CA ALA A 203 -0.50 28.13 -6.25
C ALA A 203 -1.19 27.27 -7.32
N ASP A 204 -2.09 27.86 -8.12
CA ASP A 204 -2.76 27.18 -9.22
C ASP A 204 -1.75 26.78 -10.32
N MET A 205 -0.90 27.71 -10.76
CA MET A 205 0.15 27.45 -11.74
C MET A 205 1.16 26.41 -11.26
N TYR A 206 1.58 26.50 -9.99
CA TYR A 206 2.49 25.55 -9.38
C TYR A 206 1.89 24.14 -9.38
N ALA A 207 0.65 24.00 -8.92
CA ALA A 207 -0.04 22.71 -8.89
C ALA A 207 -0.20 22.10 -10.28
N GLN A 208 -0.61 22.90 -11.28
CA GLN A 208 -0.71 22.45 -12.67
C GLN A 208 0.65 22.00 -13.21
N THR A 209 1.73 22.76 -12.93
CA THR A 209 3.09 22.44 -13.38
C THR A 209 3.55 21.10 -12.81
N VAL A 210 3.31 20.86 -11.52
CA VAL A 210 3.62 19.56 -10.89
C VAL A 210 2.81 18.43 -11.54
N ALA A 211 1.50 18.63 -11.72
CA ALA A 211 0.63 17.61 -12.29
C ALA A 211 1.02 17.23 -13.73
N TYR A 212 1.22 18.23 -14.60
CA TYR A 212 1.65 17.99 -15.98
C TYR A 212 3.09 17.49 -16.07
N GLY A 213 3.99 17.95 -15.18
CA GLY A 213 5.35 17.46 -15.10
C GLY A 213 5.41 15.96 -14.79
N LEU A 214 4.67 15.51 -13.78
CA LEU A 214 4.59 14.09 -13.40
C LEU A 214 3.90 13.25 -14.47
N PHE A 215 2.82 13.76 -15.08
CA PHE A 215 2.17 13.08 -16.20
C PHE A 215 3.11 12.90 -17.38
N THR A 216 3.81 13.96 -17.78
CA THR A 216 4.78 13.93 -18.88
C THR A 216 5.92 12.96 -18.58
N ALA A 217 6.47 12.98 -17.36
CA ALA A 217 7.49 12.03 -16.93
C ALA A 217 7.01 10.57 -17.05
N ARG A 218 5.76 10.30 -16.65
CA ARG A 218 5.17 8.96 -16.74
C ARG A 218 4.94 8.50 -18.18
N VAL A 219 4.51 9.40 -19.07
CA VAL A 219 4.35 9.14 -20.51
C VAL A 219 5.71 8.88 -21.16
N SER A 220 6.70 9.72 -20.89
CA SER A 220 8.07 9.56 -21.41
C SER A 220 8.70 8.24 -20.95
N HIS A 221 8.54 7.87 -19.67
CA HIS A 221 9.01 6.57 -19.17
C HIS A 221 8.27 5.38 -19.82
N ALA A 222 6.97 5.52 -20.11
CA ALA A 222 6.22 4.48 -20.81
C ALA A 222 6.71 4.28 -22.25
N GLN A 223 7.13 5.36 -22.91
CA GLN A 223 7.63 5.34 -24.29
C GLN A 223 9.11 4.90 -24.38
N ASN A 224 9.92 5.18 -23.36
CA ASN A 224 11.37 4.88 -23.32
C ASN A 224 11.83 4.28 -21.97
N PRO A 225 11.54 2.99 -21.70
CA PRO A 225 11.85 2.36 -20.40
C PRO A 225 13.35 2.17 -20.09
N GLN A 226 14.29 2.45 -21.00
CA GLN A 226 15.73 2.20 -20.80
C GLN A 226 16.62 3.44 -20.58
N ASN A 227 16.09 4.67 -20.59
CA ASN A 227 16.93 5.88 -20.73
C ASN A 227 17.05 6.80 -19.50
N TYR A 228 16.78 6.32 -18.28
CA TYR A 228 17.01 7.11 -17.07
C TYR A 228 17.90 6.37 -16.07
N ALA A 229 19.15 6.12 -16.47
CA ALA A 229 20.24 6.09 -15.51
C ALA A 229 20.58 7.55 -15.21
N PHE A 230 20.34 7.99 -13.97
CA PHE A 230 20.91 9.26 -13.50
C PHE A 230 22.42 9.02 -13.38
N GLU A 231 23.20 9.68 -14.25
CA GLU A 231 24.63 9.93 -14.00
C GLU A 231 24.82 10.89 -12.82
#